data_AF-A0A945LUY0-F1
#
_entry.id   AF-A0A945LUY0-F1
#
_cell.length_a   1.000
_cell.length_b   1.000
_cell.length_c   1.000
_cell.angle_alpha   90.00
_cell.angle_beta   90.00
_cell.angle_gamma   90.00
#
_symmetry.space_group_name_H-M   'P 1'
#
loop_
_entity.id
_entity.type
_entity.pdbx_description
1 polymer ?
#
loop_
_entity_poly.entity_id
_entity_poly.type
_entity_poly.pdbx_seq_one_letter_code
_entity_poly.pdbx_strand_id
1 'polypeptide(L)'
;MSDKERKFTEEATDKCFKSRYFEDYAVDDVIVHSVPRTITQGDAAVYMATTGARFALHSSDEYARKLGYPKAPLDDVLAFHMVFGRTVPDLSLNAIANLGYAGVKFGVPVYAGDTVNAKSTVVGVKENSNGKTGTVYVHSTGWNQKGEVVLDYYRWLMMRKKDENSPAPEPQLPKNLPDHVPVNELIIPDGIDLTGWDPEVTGSDAYFEDYEVGEKIHHLDGQTIEEAEHQMATRLYQNNARVHFNQDVEKNGRFGHRIVYGGYIISLARAISCNGLANAFRVAAIHAGRHSAPSFAGNTIYAWSEILEKAEIPGRNDIGTLRVRTLASKDSSQAVYPEKNAKDFPENIVLDLDYTVLIPRR
;
A
#
# COMPACT_ATOMS: atom_id res chain seq x y z
N MET A 1 6.49 34.11 -10.00
CA MET A 1 6.38 33.97 -11.47
C MET A 1 5.09 33.23 -11.77
N SER A 2 4.23 33.82 -12.62
CA SER A 2 2.92 33.27 -13.00
C SER A 2 3.03 31.90 -13.68
N ASP A 3 1.98 31.08 -13.60
CA ASP A 3 1.79 29.75 -14.22
C ASP A 3 2.04 29.64 -15.75
N LYS A 4 2.53 30.70 -16.40
CA LYS A 4 2.77 30.79 -17.85
C LYS A 4 4.16 30.35 -18.33
N GLU A 5 5.10 29.96 -17.46
CA GLU A 5 6.47 29.57 -17.86
C GLU A 5 6.85 28.09 -17.61
N ARG A 6 5.90 27.22 -17.24
CA ARG A 6 6.18 25.78 -17.14
C ARG A 6 5.92 25.04 -18.46
N LYS A 7 6.58 25.49 -19.53
CA LYS A 7 6.85 24.59 -20.66
C LYS A 7 8.24 24.02 -20.43
N PHE A 8 8.32 22.79 -19.92
CA PHE A 8 9.46 21.96 -20.28
C PHE A 8 9.39 21.79 -21.80
N THR A 9 10.07 22.67 -22.53
CA THR A 9 10.43 22.46 -23.93
C THR A 9 11.58 21.47 -23.94
N GLU A 10 11.28 20.22 -23.63
CA GLU A 10 12.15 19.11 -24.01
C GLU A 10 11.24 18.14 -24.74
N GLU A 11 11.44 18.04 -26.06
CA GLU A 11 11.00 16.88 -26.81
C GLU A 11 11.65 15.68 -26.12
N ALA A 12 10.90 15.01 -25.25
CA ALA A 12 11.33 13.76 -24.65
C ALA A 12 11.68 12.85 -25.81
N THR A 13 12.98 12.55 -25.95
CA THR A 13 13.46 11.71 -27.05
C THR A 13 12.75 10.36 -26.99
N ASP A 14 12.58 9.69 -28.14
CA ASP A 14 11.95 8.37 -28.25
C ASP A 14 12.66 7.26 -27.42
N LYS A 15 13.74 7.58 -26.73
CA LYS A 15 14.49 6.70 -25.82
C LYS A 15 14.05 6.78 -24.36
N CYS A 16 13.25 7.79 -23.98
CA CYS A 16 12.74 7.91 -22.60
C CYS A 16 11.61 6.91 -22.33
N PHE A 17 11.34 6.61 -21.05
CA PHE A 17 10.16 5.83 -20.67
C PHE A 17 8.88 6.43 -21.24
N LYS A 18 7.93 5.58 -21.64
CA LYS A 18 6.63 6.01 -22.16
C LYS A 18 5.89 6.81 -21.09
N SER A 19 5.79 8.12 -21.29
CA SER A 19 5.10 9.03 -20.39
C SER A 19 3.62 9.11 -20.77
N ARG A 20 2.76 8.35 -20.09
CA ARG A 20 1.30 8.38 -20.31
C ARG A 20 0.61 9.52 -19.54
N TYR A 21 -0.40 10.10 -20.18
CA TYR A 21 -1.36 11.07 -19.65
C TYR A 21 -2.77 10.50 -19.71
N PHE A 22 -3.77 11.22 -19.19
CA PHE A 22 -5.16 10.73 -19.12
C PHE A 22 -5.70 10.23 -20.47
N GLU A 23 -5.45 10.97 -21.54
CA GLU A 23 -5.92 10.66 -22.90
C GLU A 23 -5.22 9.44 -23.54
N ASP A 24 -4.16 8.89 -22.93
CA ASP A 24 -3.41 7.74 -23.42
C ASP A 24 -3.93 6.39 -22.90
N TYR A 25 -5.06 6.38 -22.18
CA TYR A 25 -5.66 5.16 -21.63
C TYR A 25 -7.01 4.87 -22.28
N ALA A 26 -7.19 3.62 -22.69
CA ALA A 26 -8.48 3.06 -23.07
C ALA A 26 -8.85 1.87 -22.18
N VAL A 27 -10.14 1.64 -21.95
CA VAL A 27 -10.59 0.41 -21.27
C VAL A 27 -10.14 -0.81 -22.06
N ASP A 28 -9.83 -1.89 -21.34
CA ASP A 28 -9.25 -3.14 -21.84
C ASP A 28 -7.78 -3.06 -22.27
N ASP A 29 -7.13 -1.89 -22.18
CA ASP A 29 -5.67 -1.78 -22.33
C ASP A 29 -4.97 -2.67 -21.31
N VAL A 30 -4.14 -3.60 -21.79
CA VAL A 30 -3.25 -4.41 -20.95
C VAL A 30 -1.83 -3.87 -21.05
N ILE A 31 -1.26 -3.51 -19.90
CA ILE A 31 0.08 -2.97 -19.76
C ILE A 31 0.91 -3.97 -18.97
N VAL A 32 1.93 -4.57 -19.61
CA VAL A 32 2.93 -5.39 -18.93
C VAL A 32 4.06 -4.48 -18.46
N HIS A 33 4.29 -4.43 -17.16
CA HIS A 33 5.19 -3.46 -16.55
C HIS A 33 6.64 -3.93 -16.53
N SER A 34 7.54 -2.98 -16.82
CA SER A 34 8.98 -3.15 -16.59
C SER A 34 9.38 -2.54 -15.24
N VAL A 35 10.43 -3.00 -14.56
CA VAL A 35 11.31 -4.14 -14.82
C VAL A 35 11.00 -5.24 -13.78
N PRO A 36 11.04 -6.54 -14.11
CA PRO A 36 10.98 -7.60 -13.09
C PRO A 36 11.99 -7.38 -11.97
N ARG A 37 11.64 -7.75 -10.73
CA ARG A 37 12.47 -7.49 -9.56
C ARG A 37 12.65 -8.73 -8.70
N THR A 38 13.86 -9.29 -8.71
CA THR A 38 14.28 -10.31 -7.74
C THR A 38 14.44 -9.68 -6.37
N ILE A 39 13.73 -10.17 -5.37
CA ILE A 39 13.75 -9.70 -3.99
C ILE A 39 14.82 -10.48 -3.23
N THR A 40 15.49 -9.83 -2.29
CA THR A 40 16.63 -10.35 -1.54
C THR A 40 16.48 -10.06 -0.05
N GLN A 41 17.32 -10.66 0.79
CA GLN A 41 17.37 -10.32 2.22
C GLN A 41 17.78 -8.86 2.47
N GLY A 42 18.57 -8.26 1.56
CA GLY A 42 18.91 -6.85 1.65
C GLY A 42 17.68 -5.95 1.54
N ASP A 43 16.67 -6.36 0.77
CA ASP A 43 15.42 -5.61 0.64
C ASP A 43 14.61 -5.62 1.94
N ALA A 44 14.53 -6.79 2.59
CA ALA A 44 13.91 -6.92 3.92
C ALA A 44 14.65 -6.09 4.97
N ALA A 45 15.99 -6.12 4.96
CA ALA A 45 16.81 -5.36 5.90
C ALA A 45 16.62 -3.85 5.76
N VAL A 46 16.59 -3.31 4.52
CA VAL A 46 16.34 -1.88 4.29
C VAL A 46 14.94 -1.49 4.75
N TYR A 47 13.91 -2.29 4.43
CA TYR A 47 12.54 -2.00 4.88
C TYR A 47 12.41 -1.97 6.40
N MET A 48 13.03 -2.93 7.09
CA MET A 48 13.07 -2.97 8.55
C MET A 48 13.84 -1.75 9.10
N ALA A 49 14.95 -1.35 8.47
CA ALA A 49 15.73 -0.20 8.89
C ALA A 49 14.97 1.13 8.73
N THR A 50 14.10 1.25 7.72
CA THR A 50 13.30 2.47 7.52
C THR A 50 12.05 2.50 8.39
N THR A 51 11.44 1.36 8.69
CA THR A 51 10.12 1.32 9.38
C THR A 51 10.17 0.91 10.86
N GLY A 52 11.21 0.20 11.27
CA GLY A 52 11.29 -0.42 12.59
C GLY A 52 10.29 -1.57 12.81
N ALA A 53 9.75 -2.19 11.76
CA ALA A 53 8.76 -3.28 11.89
C ALA A 53 9.29 -4.45 12.74
N ARG A 54 8.47 -4.95 13.68
CA ARG A 54 8.86 -6.00 14.65
C ARG A 54 8.00 -7.27 14.64
N PHE A 55 7.16 -7.49 13.62
CA PHE A 55 6.38 -8.73 13.54
C PHE A 55 7.29 -9.95 13.42
N ALA A 56 7.18 -10.88 14.39
CA ALA A 56 8.14 -11.97 14.57
C ALA A 56 8.28 -12.87 13.34
N LEU A 57 7.19 -13.12 12.60
CA LEU A 57 7.19 -13.96 11.39
C LEU A 57 8.20 -13.48 10.34
N HIS A 58 8.31 -12.17 10.13
CA HIS A 58 9.17 -11.58 9.10
C HIS A 58 10.62 -11.38 9.57
N SER A 59 10.87 -11.48 10.87
CA SER A 59 12.16 -11.17 11.49
C SER A 59 13.03 -12.40 11.76
N SER A 60 12.45 -13.59 11.88
CA SER A 60 13.17 -14.79 12.30
C SER A 60 12.84 -16.00 11.43
N ASP A 61 13.84 -16.46 10.68
CA ASP A 61 13.80 -17.72 9.93
C ASP A 61 13.55 -18.93 10.85
N GLU A 62 14.07 -18.91 12.07
CA GLU A 62 13.88 -19.98 13.04
C GLU A 62 12.42 -20.03 13.53
N TYR A 63 11.86 -18.87 13.88
CA TYR A 63 10.47 -18.80 14.32
C TYR A 63 9.50 -19.12 13.18
N ALA A 64 9.72 -18.58 11.99
CA ALA A 64 8.91 -18.89 10.81
C ALA A 64 8.87 -20.41 10.51
N ARG A 65 10.01 -21.11 10.66
CA ARG A 65 10.07 -22.58 10.51
C ARG A 65 9.26 -23.35 11.54
N LYS A 66 9.18 -22.87 12.79
CA LYS A 66 8.31 -23.47 13.81
C LYS A 66 6.83 -23.38 13.42
N LEU A 67 6.47 -22.36 12.63
CA LEU A 67 5.10 -22.13 12.15
C LEU A 67 4.79 -22.80 10.80
N GLY A 68 5.68 -23.66 10.29
CA GLY A 68 5.51 -24.37 9.01
C GLY A 68 5.98 -23.61 7.77
N TYR A 69 6.52 -22.40 7.90
CA TYR A 69 7.11 -21.68 6.76
C TYR A 69 8.52 -22.24 6.45
N PRO A 70 8.97 -22.26 5.19
CA PRO A 70 10.34 -22.68 4.86
C PRO A 70 11.42 -21.75 5.47
N LYS A 71 11.10 -20.46 5.60
CA LYS A 71 11.91 -19.38 6.16
C LYS A 71 11.03 -18.15 6.39
N ALA A 72 11.57 -17.05 6.92
CA ALA A 72 10.80 -15.83 7.09
C ALA A 72 10.35 -15.29 5.71
N PRO A 73 9.03 -15.13 5.48
CA PRO A 73 8.54 -14.44 4.30
C PRO A 73 8.81 -12.94 4.43
N LEU A 74 8.84 -12.26 3.30
CA LEU A 74 8.84 -10.80 3.24
C LEU A 74 7.62 -10.24 3.96
N ASP A 75 7.76 -9.06 4.55
CA ASP A 75 6.61 -8.30 5.08
C ASP A 75 5.58 -8.09 3.94
N ASP A 76 4.30 -8.31 4.23
CA ASP A 76 3.26 -8.24 3.21
C ASP A 76 3.15 -6.84 2.60
N VAL A 77 3.29 -5.78 3.42
CA VAL A 77 3.23 -4.40 2.93
C VAL A 77 4.45 -4.09 2.07
N LEU A 78 5.62 -4.66 2.37
CA LEU A 78 6.78 -4.61 1.49
C LEU A 78 6.52 -5.35 0.16
N ALA A 79 5.92 -6.54 0.19
CA ALA A 79 5.53 -7.27 -1.03
C ALA A 79 4.54 -6.46 -1.88
N PHE A 80 3.59 -5.77 -1.24
CA PHE A 80 2.70 -4.81 -1.90
C PHE A 80 3.48 -3.72 -2.62
N HIS A 81 4.47 -3.09 -1.97
CA HIS A 81 5.27 -2.04 -2.58
C HIS A 81 6.15 -2.54 -3.73
N MET A 82 6.66 -3.77 -3.64
CA MET A 82 7.48 -4.37 -4.70
C MET A 82 6.69 -4.56 -6.01
N VAL A 83 5.41 -4.92 -5.91
CA VAL A 83 4.50 -4.98 -7.07
C VAL A 83 4.03 -3.59 -7.47
N PHE A 84 3.56 -2.77 -6.52
CA PHE A 84 3.03 -1.43 -6.79
C PHE A 84 4.04 -0.56 -7.55
N GLY A 85 5.31 -0.58 -7.11
CA GLY A 85 6.40 0.19 -7.72
C GLY A 85 6.59 -0.12 -9.21
N ARG A 86 6.34 -1.35 -9.65
CA ARG A 86 6.41 -1.74 -11.08
C ARG A 86 5.41 -0.96 -11.92
N THR A 87 4.24 -0.68 -11.36
CA THR A 87 3.14 -0.07 -12.08
C THR A 87 3.32 1.45 -12.24
N VAL A 88 4.23 2.06 -11.46
CA VAL A 88 4.35 3.53 -11.40
C VAL A 88 4.80 4.17 -12.71
N PRO A 89 5.85 3.69 -13.40
CA PRO A 89 6.32 4.31 -14.64
C PRO A 89 5.21 4.44 -15.69
N ASP A 90 4.39 3.40 -15.83
CA ASP A 90 3.35 3.33 -16.85
C ASP A 90 2.05 3.99 -16.41
N LEU A 91 1.69 3.94 -15.12
CA LEU A 91 0.39 4.39 -14.65
C LEU A 91 0.41 5.76 -13.98
N SER A 92 1.37 6.00 -13.09
CA SER A 92 1.28 7.11 -12.11
C SER A 92 2.46 8.07 -12.11
N LEU A 93 3.35 8.01 -13.11
CA LEU A 93 4.44 8.97 -13.26
C LEU A 93 3.93 10.43 -13.37
N ASN A 94 2.80 10.62 -14.06
CA ASN A 94 2.13 11.92 -14.26
C ASN A 94 0.85 12.07 -13.42
N ALA A 95 0.58 11.14 -12.49
CA ALA A 95 -0.58 11.23 -11.61
C ALA A 95 -0.46 12.43 -10.66
N ILE A 96 -1.60 12.98 -10.28
CA ILE A 96 -1.73 13.97 -9.20
C ILE A 96 -1.82 13.24 -7.87
N ALA A 97 -2.66 12.21 -7.79
CA ALA A 97 -2.90 11.44 -6.58
C ALA A 97 -3.41 10.04 -6.91
N ASN A 98 -3.11 9.10 -6.01
CA ASN A 98 -3.86 7.85 -5.91
C ASN A 98 -5.12 8.12 -5.10
N LEU A 99 -6.29 7.81 -5.66
CA LEU A 99 -7.58 8.15 -5.06
C LEU A 99 -8.16 7.02 -4.21
N GLY A 100 -7.70 5.79 -4.40
CA GLY A 100 -8.03 4.69 -3.51
C GLY A 100 -7.56 3.32 -4.01
N TYR A 101 -7.91 2.32 -3.24
CA TYR A 101 -7.66 0.90 -3.49
C TYR A 101 -8.96 0.13 -3.25
N ALA A 102 -9.13 -0.98 -3.95
CA ALA A 102 -10.20 -1.92 -3.67
C ALA A 102 -9.71 -3.35 -3.88
N GLY A 103 -10.15 -4.26 -3.01
CA GLY A 103 -9.93 -5.70 -3.17
C GLY A 103 -8.47 -6.10 -3.33
N VAL A 104 -7.54 -5.50 -2.57
CA VAL A 104 -6.15 -5.94 -2.56
C VAL A 104 -6.10 -7.31 -1.89
N LYS A 105 -5.76 -8.36 -2.64
CA LYS A 105 -5.61 -9.73 -2.15
C LYS A 105 -4.13 -10.08 -2.13
N PHE A 106 -3.62 -10.46 -0.96
CA PHE A 106 -2.28 -11.00 -0.83
C PHE A 106 -2.31 -12.49 -1.20
N GLY A 107 -1.48 -12.87 -2.17
CA GLY A 107 -1.41 -14.23 -2.70
C GLY A 107 -0.43 -15.10 -1.92
N VAL A 108 0.39 -15.87 -2.65
CA VAL A 108 1.44 -16.69 -2.04
C VAL A 108 2.45 -15.80 -1.30
N PRO A 109 3.01 -16.24 -0.14
CA PRO A 109 4.08 -15.51 0.53
C PRO A 109 5.27 -15.30 -0.40
N VAL A 110 5.84 -14.10 -0.34
CA VAL A 110 7.03 -13.74 -1.12
C VAL A 110 8.26 -13.99 -0.27
N TYR A 111 9.27 -14.63 -0.83
CA TYR A 111 10.52 -14.92 -0.14
C TYR A 111 11.71 -14.23 -0.79
N ALA A 112 12.78 -14.01 -0.01
CA ALA A 112 14.07 -13.66 -0.59
C ALA A 112 14.50 -14.74 -1.61
N GLY A 113 14.81 -14.30 -2.83
CA GLY A 113 15.07 -15.13 -4.01
C GLY A 113 13.94 -15.10 -5.05
N ASP A 114 12.71 -14.74 -4.67
CA ASP A 114 11.60 -14.64 -5.62
C ASP A 114 11.73 -13.41 -6.52
N THR A 115 11.23 -13.51 -7.75
CA THR A 115 11.22 -12.41 -8.72
C THR A 115 9.80 -12.00 -9.05
N VAL A 116 9.43 -10.79 -8.66
CA VAL A 116 8.09 -10.25 -8.92
C VAL A 116 8.01 -9.53 -10.26
N ASN A 117 6.91 -9.75 -10.95
CA ASN A 117 6.47 -9.10 -12.17
C ASN A 117 5.13 -8.40 -11.91
N ALA A 118 4.70 -7.52 -12.80
CA ALA A 118 3.37 -6.93 -12.73
C ALA A 118 2.77 -6.65 -14.11
N LYS A 119 1.44 -6.69 -14.19
CA LYS A 119 0.64 -6.19 -15.30
C LYS A 119 -0.56 -5.44 -14.77
N SER A 120 -1.09 -4.52 -15.56
CA SER A 120 -2.34 -3.85 -15.26
C SER A 120 -3.27 -3.85 -16.46
N THR A 121 -4.55 -4.02 -16.20
CA THR A 121 -5.63 -3.84 -17.17
C THR A 121 -6.39 -2.57 -16.81
N VAL A 122 -6.62 -1.67 -17.76
CA VAL A 122 -7.48 -0.50 -17.56
C VAL A 122 -8.93 -0.97 -17.54
N VAL A 123 -9.62 -0.75 -16.42
CA VAL A 123 -11.00 -1.20 -16.21
C VAL A 123 -12.00 -0.03 -16.12
N GLY A 124 -11.51 1.20 -16.28
CA GLY A 124 -12.35 2.37 -16.38
C GLY A 124 -11.57 3.65 -16.59
N VAL A 125 -12.21 4.61 -17.25
CA VAL A 125 -11.70 5.96 -17.50
C VAL A 125 -12.85 6.96 -17.39
N LYS A 126 -12.60 8.11 -16.78
CA LYS A 126 -13.58 9.19 -16.69
C LYS A 126 -12.90 10.55 -16.59
N GLU A 127 -13.19 11.44 -17.51
CA GLU A 127 -12.71 12.82 -17.41
C GLU A 127 -13.37 13.54 -16.21
N ASN A 128 -12.59 14.33 -15.49
CA ASN A 128 -13.10 15.14 -14.40
C ASN A 128 -13.75 16.42 -14.97
N SER A 129 -14.73 16.97 -14.25
CA SER A 129 -15.52 18.14 -14.70
C SER A 129 -14.70 19.39 -15.00
N ASN A 130 -13.45 19.49 -14.53
CA ASN A 130 -12.56 20.60 -14.81
C ASN A 130 -11.92 20.55 -16.22
N GLY A 131 -12.01 19.42 -16.94
CA GLY A 131 -11.42 19.24 -18.27
C GLY A 131 -9.89 19.20 -18.31
N LYS A 132 -9.22 19.19 -17.15
CA LYS A 132 -7.74 19.22 -17.03
C LYS A 132 -7.15 17.88 -16.59
N THR A 133 -8.00 17.01 -16.07
CA THR A 133 -7.64 15.77 -15.42
C THR A 133 -8.70 14.72 -15.69
N GLY A 134 -8.34 13.44 -15.51
CA GLY A 134 -9.31 12.36 -15.49
C GLY A 134 -8.90 11.26 -14.53
N THR A 135 -9.85 10.43 -14.15
CA THR A 135 -9.64 9.27 -13.28
C THR A 135 -9.48 8.03 -14.13
N VAL A 136 -8.40 7.28 -13.89
CA VAL A 136 -8.13 5.98 -14.52
C VAL A 136 -8.21 4.90 -13.45
N TYR A 137 -9.00 3.87 -13.72
CA TYR A 137 -9.18 2.70 -12.87
C TYR A 137 -8.41 1.54 -13.48
N VAL A 138 -7.60 0.85 -12.68
CA VAL A 138 -6.82 -0.30 -13.13
C VAL A 138 -7.02 -1.50 -12.21
N HIS A 139 -6.99 -2.68 -12.80
CA HIS A 139 -6.79 -3.96 -12.12
C HIS A 139 -5.33 -4.39 -12.34
N SER A 140 -4.56 -4.47 -11.26
CA SER A 140 -3.15 -4.83 -11.28
C SER A 140 -2.93 -6.20 -10.64
N THR A 141 -2.18 -7.06 -11.33
CA THR A 141 -1.77 -8.37 -10.81
C THR A 141 -0.24 -8.45 -10.80
N GLY A 142 0.33 -8.85 -9.68
CA GLY A 142 1.73 -9.24 -9.55
C GLY A 142 1.90 -10.74 -9.40
N TRP A 143 2.95 -11.29 -10.01
CA TRP A 143 3.26 -12.73 -9.93
C TRP A 143 4.76 -12.99 -9.80
N ASN A 144 5.12 -14.13 -9.21
CA ASN A 144 6.51 -14.55 -9.04
C ASN A 144 7.06 -15.30 -10.29
N GLN A 145 8.32 -15.75 -10.23
CA GLN A 145 8.98 -16.51 -11.31
C GLN A 145 8.33 -17.86 -11.63
N LYS A 146 7.47 -18.39 -10.75
CA LYS A 146 6.72 -19.64 -10.96
C LYS A 146 5.33 -19.38 -11.57
N GLY A 147 4.96 -18.12 -11.82
CA GLY A 147 3.64 -17.74 -12.29
C GLY A 147 2.58 -17.68 -11.19
N GLU A 148 2.98 -17.81 -9.92
CA GLU A 148 2.06 -17.73 -8.79
C GLU A 148 1.73 -16.26 -8.49
N VAL A 149 0.45 -15.95 -8.27
CA VAL A 149 0.00 -14.61 -7.93
C VAL A 149 0.47 -14.27 -6.51
N VAL A 150 1.17 -13.14 -6.39
CA VAL A 150 1.63 -12.60 -5.10
C VAL A 150 0.74 -11.48 -4.60
N LEU A 151 0.11 -10.75 -5.52
CA LEU A 151 -0.76 -9.60 -5.21
C LEU A 151 -1.74 -9.38 -6.36
N ASP A 152 -3.01 -9.15 -6.05
CA ASP A 152 -4.05 -8.81 -7.02
C ASP A 152 -4.92 -7.68 -6.47
N TYR A 153 -5.11 -6.59 -7.21
CA TYR A 153 -5.80 -5.43 -6.66
C TYR A 153 -6.35 -4.44 -7.68
N TYR A 154 -7.31 -3.63 -7.25
CA TYR A 154 -7.76 -2.46 -7.98
C TYR A 154 -7.21 -1.18 -7.35
N ARG A 155 -6.88 -0.20 -8.18
CA ARG A 155 -6.65 1.17 -7.74
C ARG A 155 -7.14 2.16 -8.78
N TRP A 156 -7.39 3.38 -8.36
CA TRP A 156 -7.72 4.46 -9.27
C TRP A 156 -6.93 5.72 -8.93
N LEU A 157 -6.54 6.43 -9.98
CA LEU A 157 -5.60 7.53 -9.90
C LEU A 157 -6.08 8.71 -10.76
N MET A 158 -5.83 9.90 -10.25
CA MET A 158 -6.13 11.14 -10.96
C MET A 158 -4.95 11.49 -11.87
N MET A 159 -5.16 11.41 -13.18
CA MET A 159 -4.17 11.71 -14.20
C MET A 159 -4.34 13.11 -14.75
N ARG A 160 -3.21 13.79 -15.01
CA ARG A 160 -3.19 15.02 -15.80
C ARG A 160 -3.48 14.70 -17.26
N LYS A 161 -4.17 15.60 -17.96
CA LYS A 161 -4.12 15.64 -19.42
C LYS A 161 -2.78 16.24 -19.87
N LYS A 162 -2.27 15.81 -21.02
CA LYS A 162 -1.09 16.44 -21.63
C LYS A 162 -1.48 17.77 -22.26
N ASP A 163 -2.58 17.75 -23.00
CA ASP A 163 -3.24 18.92 -23.58
C ASP A 163 -4.69 18.95 -23.07
N GLU A 164 -5.10 20.08 -22.47
CA GLU A 164 -6.47 20.27 -21.97
C GLU A 164 -7.51 20.11 -23.11
N ASN A 165 -7.10 20.31 -24.38
CA ASN A 165 -7.97 20.18 -25.56
C ASN A 165 -8.00 18.78 -26.19
N SER A 166 -7.20 17.83 -25.71
CA SER A 166 -7.24 16.43 -26.18
C SER A 166 -8.65 15.86 -25.99
N PRO A 167 -9.22 15.15 -26.98
CA PRO A 167 -10.52 14.51 -26.80
C PRO A 167 -10.44 13.50 -25.65
N ALA A 168 -11.42 13.53 -24.75
CA ALA A 168 -11.51 12.56 -23.68
C ALA A 168 -11.91 11.19 -24.24
N PRO A 169 -11.39 10.07 -23.70
CA PRO A 169 -11.95 8.76 -23.98
C PRO A 169 -13.41 8.69 -23.50
N GLU A 170 -14.20 7.83 -24.13
CA GLU A 170 -15.59 7.62 -23.73
C GLU A 170 -15.65 7.16 -22.25
N PRO A 171 -16.46 7.82 -21.40
CA PRO A 171 -16.45 7.53 -19.98
C PRO A 171 -17.00 6.13 -19.71
N GLN A 172 -16.18 5.30 -19.09
CA GLN A 172 -16.53 3.95 -18.69
C GLN A 172 -16.06 3.74 -17.25
N LEU A 173 -16.99 3.48 -16.34
CA LEU A 173 -16.67 3.19 -14.95
C LEU A 173 -16.64 1.66 -14.74
N PRO A 174 -15.75 1.15 -13.87
CA PRO A 174 -15.75 -0.26 -13.54
C PRO A 174 -17.12 -0.64 -12.96
N LYS A 175 -17.72 -1.71 -13.49
CA LYS A 175 -19.06 -2.15 -13.09
C LYS A 175 -19.08 -2.66 -11.64
N ASN A 176 -18.02 -3.34 -11.23
CA ASN A 176 -17.93 -4.01 -9.93
C ASN A 176 -16.53 -3.75 -9.34
N LEU A 177 -16.41 -2.82 -8.40
CA LEU A 177 -15.27 -2.77 -7.49
C LEU A 177 -15.69 -3.48 -6.19
N PRO A 178 -14.88 -4.42 -5.66
CA PRO A 178 -15.22 -5.10 -4.42
C PRO A 178 -15.13 -4.14 -3.23
N ASP A 179 -16.18 -4.09 -2.41
CA ASP A 179 -16.20 -3.28 -1.18
C ASP A 179 -15.28 -3.84 -0.09
N HIS A 180 -15.07 -5.16 -0.09
CA HIS A 180 -14.14 -5.88 0.76
C HIS A 180 -13.73 -7.21 0.10
N VAL A 181 -12.71 -7.86 0.66
CA VAL A 181 -12.29 -9.21 0.25
C VAL A 181 -12.94 -10.18 1.24
N PRO A 182 -13.83 -11.08 0.80
CA PRO A 182 -14.45 -12.08 1.66
C PRO A 182 -13.42 -13.02 2.30
N VAL A 183 -13.70 -13.50 3.50
CA VAL A 183 -12.80 -14.41 4.25
C VAL A 183 -12.48 -15.69 3.47
N ASN A 184 -13.45 -16.23 2.73
CA ASN A 184 -13.26 -17.43 1.90
C ASN A 184 -12.43 -17.20 0.63
N GLU A 185 -12.08 -15.95 0.31
CA GLU A 185 -11.16 -15.60 -0.78
C GLU A 185 -9.75 -15.25 -0.28
N LEU A 186 -9.52 -15.22 1.03
CA LEU A 186 -8.20 -14.98 1.61
C LEU A 186 -7.29 -16.17 1.37
N ILE A 187 -6.05 -15.91 0.96
CA ILE A 187 -5.04 -16.96 0.79
C ILE A 187 -4.36 -17.21 2.13
N ILE A 188 -4.62 -18.41 2.66
CA ILE A 188 -3.93 -18.94 3.84
C ILE A 188 -2.81 -19.85 3.32
N PRO A 189 -1.54 -19.56 3.59
CA PRO A 189 -0.44 -20.38 3.08
C PRO A 189 -0.57 -21.85 3.51
N ASP A 190 -0.35 -22.76 2.56
CA ASP A 190 -0.41 -24.20 2.82
C ASP A 190 0.68 -24.63 3.81
N GLY A 191 0.34 -25.58 4.68
CA GLY A 191 1.30 -26.20 5.60
C GLY A 191 1.67 -25.35 6.82
N ILE A 192 1.08 -24.17 7.02
CA ILE A 192 1.30 -23.39 8.24
C ILE A 192 0.56 -24.02 9.43
N ASP A 193 1.25 -24.08 10.57
CA ASP A 193 0.76 -24.63 11.83
C ASP A 193 1.02 -23.60 12.93
N LEU A 194 -0.05 -23.00 13.45
CA LEU A 194 0.05 -21.98 14.49
C LEU A 194 0.00 -22.54 15.91
N THR A 195 -0.02 -23.88 16.09
CA THR A 195 0.04 -24.48 17.43
C THR A 195 1.38 -24.22 18.14
N GLY A 196 2.44 -23.93 17.38
CA GLY A 196 3.74 -23.50 17.87
C GLY A 196 3.87 -21.99 18.13
N TRP A 197 2.76 -21.24 18.17
CA TRP A 197 2.78 -19.81 18.44
C TRP A 197 3.30 -19.51 19.85
N ASP A 198 4.25 -18.59 19.96
CA ASP A 198 4.94 -18.26 21.21
C ASP A 198 4.78 -16.76 21.55
N PRO A 199 3.96 -16.41 22.56
CA PRO A 199 3.73 -15.02 22.94
C PRO A 199 4.98 -14.34 23.53
N GLU A 200 5.96 -15.10 24.05
CA GLU A 200 7.24 -14.53 24.50
C GLU A 200 8.07 -14.04 23.31
N VAL A 201 8.02 -14.75 22.17
CA VAL A 201 8.72 -14.37 20.94
C VAL A 201 8.04 -13.17 20.26
N THR A 202 6.71 -13.13 20.26
CA THR A 202 5.95 -12.07 19.58
C THR A 202 5.77 -10.83 20.46
N GLY A 203 5.95 -10.97 21.78
CA GLY A 203 5.82 -9.90 22.75
C GLY A 203 4.38 -9.55 23.09
N SER A 204 3.44 -10.49 22.92
CA SER A 204 2.03 -10.27 23.25
C SER A 204 1.27 -11.55 23.55
N ASP A 205 0.54 -11.52 24.68
CA ASP A 205 -0.38 -12.58 25.10
C ASP A 205 -1.76 -12.51 24.43
N ALA A 206 -2.01 -11.51 23.55
CA ALA A 206 -3.32 -11.28 22.93
C ALA A 206 -3.52 -12.14 21.68
N TYR A 207 -4.47 -13.07 21.72
CA TYR A 207 -4.89 -13.93 20.61
C TYR A 207 -6.17 -13.40 19.98
N PHE A 208 -6.61 -14.03 18.89
CA PHE A 208 -7.89 -13.73 18.24
C PHE A 208 -9.05 -13.55 19.22
N GLU A 209 -9.16 -14.42 20.22
CA GLU A 209 -10.24 -14.41 21.21
C GLU A 209 -10.26 -13.13 22.07
N ASP A 210 -9.12 -12.48 22.29
CA ASP A 210 -8.97 -11.35 23.21
C ASP A 210 -9.37 -10.00 22.63
N TYR A 211 -9.49 -9.90 21.30
CA TYR A 211 -9.94 -8.67 20.64
C TYR A 211 -11.46 -8.58 20.63
N GLU A 212 -12.01 -7.38 20.74
CA GLU A 212 -13.46 -7.13 20.66
C GLU A 212 -13.84 -6.31 19.42
N VAL A 213 -14.98 -6.62 18.78
CA VAL A 213 -15.48 -5.78 17.69
C VAL A 213 -15.89 -4.41 18.25
N GLY A 214 -15.39 -3.35 17.63
CA GLY A 214 -15.50 -1.96 18.10
C GLY A 214 -14.39 -1.52 19.04
N GLU A 215 -13.48 -2.42 19.42
CA GLU A 215 -12.31 -2.09 20.23
C GLU A 215 -11.41 -1.08 19.51
N LYS A 216 -10.92 -0.10 20.28
CA LYS A 216 -10.08 0.99 19.79
C LYS A 216 -8.72 0.94 20.47
N ILE A 217 -7.67 0.82 19.66
CA ILE A 217 -6.30 0.59 20.11
C ILE A 217 -5.45 1.79 19.73
N HIS A 218 -4.98 2.54 20.72
CA HIS A 218 -4.00 3.59 20.52
C HIS A 218 -2.59 2.98 20.52
N HIS A 219 -1.83 3.09 19.43
CA HIS A 219 -0.53 2.41 19.31
C HIS A 219 0.64 3.15 19.97
N LEU A 220 0.37 4.33 20.54
CA LEU A 220 1.22 5.15 21.43
C LEU A 220 2.43 5.80 20.74
N ASP A 221 3.19 5.02 19.98
CA ASP A 221 4.45 5.43 19.38
C ASP A 221 4.25 6.44 18.24
N GLY A 222 5.22 7.35 18.12
CA GLY A 222 5.31 8.32 17.02
C GLY A 222 6.65 8.19 16.31
N GLN A 223 6.65 8.23 14.97
CA GLN A 223 7.87 8.17 14.17
C GLN A 223 7.99 9.39 13.25
N THR A 224 9.05 10.18 13.41
CA THR A 224 9.34 11.35 12.57
C THR A 224 10.01 10.91 11.27
N ILE A 225 9.47 11.36 10.14
CA ILE A 225 9.96 10.99 8.80
C ILE A 225 11.15 11.87 8.42
N GLU A 226 12.26 11.26 8.00
CA GLU A 226 13.38 11.99 7.39
C GLU A 226 13.37 11.94 5.86
N GLU A 227 13.95 12.96 5.22
CA GLU A 227 14.00 13.04 3.74
C GLU A 227 14.74 11.85 3.11
N ALA A 228 15.85 11.44 3.72
CA ALA A 228 16.65 10.33 3.21
C ALA A 228 15.90 8.99 3.34
N GLU A 229 15.13 8.82 4.41
CA GLU A 229 14.44 7.59 4.78
C GLU A 229 13.32 7.26 3.79
N HIS A 230 12.37 8.17 3.57
CA HIS A 230 11.26 7.90 2.64
C HIS A 230 11.75 7.78 1.19
N GLN A 231 12.79 8.52 0.81
CA GLN A 231 13.41 8.37 -0.51
C GLN A 231 14.12 7.03 -0.66
N MET A 232 14.79 6.54 0.38
CA MET A 232 15.43 5.23 0.39
C MET A 232 14.39 4.11 0.24
N ALA A 233 13.30 4.17 1.00
CA ALA A 233 12.19 3.24 0.86
C ALA A 233 11.58 3.30 -0.56
N THR A 234 11.32 4.49 -1.09
CA THR A 234 10.74 4.65 -2.43
C THR A 234 11.69 4.14 -3.53
N ARG A 235 13.00 4.34 -3.40
CA ARG A 235 14.03 3.79 -4.29
C ARG A 235 14.10 2.26 -4.21
N LEU A 236 13.98 1.69 -3.01
CA LEU A 236 13.94 0.24 -2.79
C LEU A 236 12.84 -0.41 -3.65
N TYR A 237 11.66 0.22 -3.69
CA TYR A 237 10.50 -0.23 -4.47
C TYR A 237 10.65 0.03 -5.98
N GLN A 238 11.70 0.75 -6.38
CA GLN A 238 11.90 1.39 -7.69
C GLN A 238 10.65 2.13 -8.18
N ASN A 239 9.93 2.76 -7.25
CA ASN A 239 8.89 3.73 -7.56
C ASN A 239 9.59 5.03 -8.00
N ASN A 240 9.27 5.53 -9.19
CA ASN A 240 9.91 6.70 -9.80
C ASN A 240 8.99 7.93 -9.90
N ALA A 241 7.91 7.99 -9.11
CA ALA A 241 7.06 9.18 -9.06
C ALA A 241 7.87 10.40 -8.58
N ARG A 242 7.90 11.44 -9.42
CA ARG A 242 8.87 12.54 -9.31
C ARG A 242 8.72 13.36 -8.02
N VAL A 243 7.50 13.44 -7.50
CA VAL A 243 7.14 14.22 -6.30
C VAL A 243 7.87 13.76 -5.04
N HIS A 244 8.38 12.52 -5.01
CA HIS A 244 9.14 11.98 -3.88
C HIS A 244 10.62 12.41 -3.91
N PHE A 245 11.12 12.87 -5.07
CA PHE A 245 12.57 12.98 -5.31
C PHE A 245 13.07 14.39 -5.61
N ASN A 246 12.33 15.16 -6.41
CA ASN A 246 12.88 16.34 -7.05
C ASN A 246 12.52 17.64 -6.31
N GLN A 247 13.31 18.02 -5.30
CA GLN A 247 13.09 19.27 -4.57
C GLN A 247 13.23 20.53 -5.46
N ASP A 248 14.01 20.50 -6.54
CA ASP A 248 14.16 21.65 -7.45
C ASP A 248 12.85 22.00 -8.16
N VAL A 249 12.06 20.98 -8.51
CA VAL A 249 10.70 21.14 -9.04
C VAL A 249 9.70 21.41 -7.92
N GLU A 250 9.71 20.59 -6.86
CA GLU A 250 8.69 20.63 -5.82
C GLU A 250 8.74 21.91 -4.96
N LYS A 251 9.89 22.61 -4.85
CA LYS A 251 9.98 23.92 -4.18
C LYS A 251 9.07 24.99 -4.79
N ASN A 252 8.73 24.84 -6.07
CA ASN A 252 7.82 25.72 -6.78
C ASN A 252 6.38 25.15 -6.84
N GLY A 253 6.16 23.93 -6.35
CA GLY A 253 4.85 23.28 -6.27
C GLY A 253 3.97 23.88 -5.17
N ARG A 254 2.73 23.39 -5.08
CA ARG A 254 1.74 23.85 -4.09
C ARG A 254 2.25 23.78 -2.64
N PHE A 255 3.04 22.74 -2.34
CA PHE A 255 3.50 22.46 -0.98
C PHE A 255 4.92 22.95 -0.71
N GLY A 256 5.70 23.32 -1.73
CA GLY A 256 7.10 23.75 -1.57
C GLY A 256 8.10 22.66 -1.16
N HIS A 257 7.65 21.41 -1.00
CA HIS A 257 8.45 20.29 -0.51
C HIS A 257 8.10 19.01 -1.27
N ARG A 258 9.06 18.08 -1.30
CA ARG A 258 8.82 16.71 -1.73
C ARG A 258 7.71 16.08 -0.88
N ILE A 259 6.85 15.32 -1.53
CA ILE A 259 5.75 14.61 -0.88
C ILE A 259 6.22 13.21 -0.54
N VAL A 260 5.97 12.75 0.70
CA VAL A 260 6.26 11.36 1.10
C VAL A 260 5.34 10.41 0.34
N TYR A 261 5.87 9.26 -0.10
CA TYR A 261 5.05 8.22 -0.73
C TYR A 261 3.97 7.74 0.24
N GLY A 262 2.69 7.85 -0.13
CA GLY A 262 1.59 7.44 0.74
C GLY A 262 1.67 5.98 1.20
N GLY A 263 2.21 5.08 0.37
CA GLY A 263 2.44 3.69 0.79
C GLY A 263 3.47 3.56 1.91
N TYR A 264 4.42 4.50 2.01
CA TYR A 264 5.34 4.54 3.14
C TYR A 264 4.62 4.81 4.47
N ILE A 265 3.56 5.63 4.45
CA ILE A 265 2.70 5.86 5.62
C ILE A 265 1.94 4.58 6.00
N ILE A 266 1.56 3.74 5.03
CA ILE A 266 0.99 2.41 5.30
C ILE A 266 2.02 1.54 6.03
N SER A 267 3.27 1.53 5.58
CA SER A 267 4.36 0.78 6.24
C SER A 267 4.59 1.25 7.68
N LEU A 268 4.66 2.57 7.91
CA LEU A 268 4.85 3.14 9.25
C LEU A 268 3.66 2.83 10.17
N ALA A 269 2.43 3.05 9.70
CA ALA A 269 1.23 2.75 10.46
C ALA A 269 1.18 1.27 10.87
N ARG A 270 1.55 0.36 9.95
CA ARG A 270 1.65 -1.08 10.22
C ARG A 270 2.76 -1.41 11.22
N ALA A 271 3.94 -0.82 11.08
CA ALA A 271 5.05 -1.04 12.01
C ALA A 271 4.69 -0.58 13.43
N ILE A 272 4.11 0.62 13.55
CA ILE A 272 3.60 1.19 14.81
C ILE A 272 2.49 0.28 15.39
N SER A 273 1.61 -0.27 14.54
CA SER A 273 0.52 -1.15 15.00
C SER A 273 1.00 -2.41 15.71
N CYS A 274 2.27 -2.80 15.58
CA CYS A 274 2.83 -3.91 16.34
C CYS A 274 2.60 -3.72 17.85
N ASN A 275 2.58 -2.47 18.34
CA ASN A 275 2.12 -2.16 19.69
C ASN A 275 0.58 -2.25 19.78
N GLY A 276 0.10 -3.38 20.28
CA GLY A 276 -1.33 -3.70 20.40
C GLY A 276 -1.87 -4.67 19.35
N LEU A 277 -1.13 -4.96 18.27
CA LEU A 277 -1.49 -5.97 17.26
C LEU A 277 -0.33 -6.92 16.94
N ALA A 278 0.60 -7.19 17.87
CA ALA A 278 1.81 -7.96 17.61
C ALA A 278 1.54 -9.38 17.04
N ASN A 279 0.45 -10.03 17.47
CA ASN A 279 0.05 -11.34 16.99
C ASN A 279 -0.73 -11.32 15.67
N ALA A 280 -1.19 -10.15 15.20
CA ALA A 280 -1.77 -10.00 13.86
C ALA A 280 -0.65 -10.09 12.82
N PHE A 281 -0.24 -11.29 12.46
CA PHE A 281 1.09 -11.57 11.90
C PHE A 281 1.20 -11.43 10.39
N ARG A 282 0.08 -11.46 9.65
CA ARG A 282 0.03 -11.38 8.19
C ARG A 282 -1.08 -10.45 7.76
N VAL A 283 -0.84 -9.58 6.79
CA VAL A 283 -1.91 -8.83 6.10
C VAL A 283 -2.43 -9.71 4.97
N ALA A 284 -3.69 -10.12 5.04
CA ALA A 284 -4.30 -11.02 4.05
C ALA A 284 -5.04 -10.24 2.95
N ALA A 285 -5.58 -9.06 3.27
CA ALA A 285 -6.24 -8.20 2.30
C ALA A 285 -6.19 -6.72 2.71
N ILE A 286 -6.25 -5.81 1.74
CA ILE A 286 -6.64 -4.40 1.96
C ILE A 286 -7.95 -4.16 1.21
N HIS A 287 -9.00 -3.83 1.95
CA HIS A 287 -10.34 -3.59 1.42
C HIS A 287 -10.46 -2.20 0.82
N ALA A 288 -9.94 -1.20 1.54
CA ALA A 288 -9.91 0.19 1.12
C ALA A 288 -8.73 0.92 1.74
N GLY A 289 -8.27 1.97 1.08
CA GLY A 289 -7.24 2.85 1.61
C GLY A 289 -7.34 4.25 1.02
N ARG A 290 -7.28 5.27 1.88
CA ARG A 290 -7.31 6.68 1.50
C ARG A 290 -6.12 7.41 2.08
N HIS A 291 -5.36 8.07 1.20
CA HIS A 291 -4.33 9.03 1.59
C HIS A 291 -4.99 10.41 1.70
N SER A 292 -5.53 10.72 2.88
CA SER A 292 -6.45 11.84 3.10
C SER A 292 -5.78 13.22 3.06
N ALA A 293 -4.50 13.28 3.43
CA ALA A 293 -3.68 14.49 3.42
C ALA A 293 -2.22 14.14 3.07
N PRO A 294 -1.45 15.05 2.47
CA PRO A 294 -0.04 14.81 2.20
C PRO A 294 0.79 14.77 3.49
N SER A 295 1.82 13.93 3.48
CA SER A 295 2.88 13.89 4.49
C SER A 295 4.19 14.39 3.90
N PHE A 296 5.03 14.97 4.76
CA PHE A 296 6.32 15.56 4.43
C PHE A 296 7.38 15.06 5.41
N ALA A 297 8.65 15.18 5.04
CA ALA A 297 9.73 15.01 6.01
C ALA A 297 9.58 16.04 7.15
N GLY A 298 9.94 15.63 8.36
CA GLY A 298 9.70 16.37 9.60
C GLY A 298 8.34 16.11 10.25
N ASN A 299 7.35 15.55 9.54
CA ASN A 299 6.11 15.11 10.17
C ASN A 299 6.36 13.87 11.04
N THR A 300 5.77 13.84 12.23
CA THR A 300 5.74 12.69 13.14
C THR A 300 4.45 11.93 13.00
N ILE A 301 4.53 10.67 12.58
CA ILE A 301 3.38 9.81 12.34
C ILE A 301 3.05 9.01 13.59
N TYR A 302 1.80 9.15 14.04
CA TYR A 302 1.14 8.31 15.03
C TYR A 302 0.10 7.43 14.34
N ALA A 303 -0.29 6.33 14.98
CA ALA A 303 -1.38 5.49 14.48
C ALA A 303 -2.27 4.95 15.60
N TRP A 304 -3.51 4.63 15.24
CA TRP A 304 -4.45 3.89 16.08
C TRP A 304 -5.39 3.06 15.21
N SER A 305 -5.97 2.03 15.80
CA SER A 305 -6.81 1.07 15.10
C SER A 305 -8.17 0.87 15.74
N GLU A 306 -9.15 0.47 14.93
CA GLU A 306 -10.44 -0.04 15.36
C GLU A 306 -10.64 -1.45 14.79
N ILE A 307 -11.05 -2.40 15.64
CA ILE A 307 -11.42 -3.74 15.20
C ILE A 307 -12.83 -3.69 14.62
N LEU A 308 -12.97 -3.80 13.31
CA LEU A 308 -14.24 -3.71 12.61
C LEU A 308 -15.01 -5.04 12.60
N GLU A 309 -14.29 -6.15 12.51
CA GLU A 309 -14.88 -7.47 12.34
C GLU A 309 -13.92 -8.54 12.86
N LYS A 310 -14.49 -9.64 13.36
CA LYS A 310 -13.80 -10.89 13.67
C LYS A 310 -14.46 -12.00 12.87
N ALA A 311 -13.65 -12.80 12.18
CA ALA A 311 -14.17 -13.95 11.46
C ALA A 311 -13.25 -15.16 11.56
N GLU A 312 -13.86 -16.33 11.72
CA GLU A 312 -13.18 -17.61 11.69
C GLU A 312 -12.86 -18.03 10.25
N ILE A 313 -11.79 -18.80 10.07
CA ILE A 313 -11.42 -19.34 8.78
C ILE A 313 -12.05 -20.74 8.64
N PRO A 314 -12.89 -21.00 7.62
CA PRO A 314 -13.51 -22.30 7.44
C PRO A 314 -12.47 -23.43 7.39
N GLY A 315 -12.66 -24.45 8.23
CA GLY A 315 -11.78 -25.61 8.30
C GLY A 315 -10.49 -25.39 9.11
N ARG A 316 -10.34 -24.26 9.80
CA ARG A 316 -9.19 -23.95 10.65
C ARG A 316 -9.64 -23.49 12.03
N ASN A 317 -9.01 -24.03 13.07
CA ASN A 317 -9.26 -23.68 14.47
C ASN A 317 -8.07 -22.98 15.14
N ASP A 318 -6.90 -23.01 14.54
CA ASP A 318 -5.65 -22.42 15.02
C ASP A 318 -5.44 -20.96 14.55
N ILE A 319 -6.28 -20.48 13.63
CA ILE A 319 -6.14 -19.17 12.98
C ILE A 319 -7.49 -18.48 12.80
N GLY A 320 -7.52 -17.17 13.04
CA GLY A 320 -8.66 -16.30 12.83
C GLY A 320 -8.30 -15.07 12.01
N THR A 321 -9.29 -14.24 11.72
CA THR A 321 -9.11 -13.00 10.97
C THR A 321 -9.70 -11.81 11.71
N LEU A 322 -8.95 -10.70 11.72
CA LEU A 322 -9.47 -9.41 12.19
C LEU A 322 -9.54 -8.47 10.99
N ARG A 323 -10.71 -7.87 10.76
CA ARG A 323 -10.80 -6.69 9.90
C ARG A 323 -10.49 -5.47 10.75
N VAL A 324 -9.47 -4.72 10.37
CA VAL A 324 -8.91 -3.62 11.14
C VAL A 324 -8.99 -2.35 10.30
N ARG A 325 -9.45 -1.27 10.92
CA ARG A 325 -9.28 0.08 10.39
C ARG A 325 -8.14 0.76 11.12
N THR A 326 -7.04 1.06 10.44
CA THR A 326 -5.94 1.85 11.01
C THR A 326 -5.96 3.26 10.42
N LEU A 327 -5.92 4.24 11.31
CA LEU A 327 -5.77 5.65 10.97
C LEU A 327 -4.35 6.09 11.32
N ALA A 328 -3.72 6.88 10.44
CA ALA A 328 -2.43 7.52 10.74
C ALA A 328 -2.57 9.04 10.77
N SER A 329 -1.94 9.66 11.76
CA SER A 329 -2.01 11.08 12.05
C SER A 329 -0.61 11.70 12.07
N LYS A 330 -0.44 12.86 11.43
CA LYS A 330 0.79 13.66 11.52
C LYS A 330 0.72 14.66 12.67
N ASP A 331 1.79 14.75 13.45
CA ASP A 331 2.06 15.75 14.49
C ASP A 331 0.99 15.87 15.58
N SER A 332 0.15 14.83 15.71
CA SER A 332 -0.89 14.74 16.72
C SER A 332 -1.09 13.28 17.12
N SER A 333 -0.82 12.99 18.39
CA SER A 333 -1.12 11.73 19.04
C SER A 333 -2.56 11.65 19.56
N GLN A 334 -3.40 12.68 19.35
CA GLN A 334 -4.79 12.60 19.79
C GLN A 334 -5.58 11.70 18.84
N ALA A 335 -5.92 10.50 19.29
CA ALA A 335 -6.75 9.59 18.52
C ALA A 335 -8.14 10.16 18.24
N VAL A 336 -8.51 10.18 16.96
CA VAL A 336 -9.81 10.58 16.45
C VAL A 336 -10.32 9.52 15.47
N TYR A 337 -11.62 9.28 15.43
CA TYR A 337 -12.23 8.26 14.57
C TYR A 337 -13.27 8.92 13.67
N PRO A 338 -12.85 9.61 12.58
CA PRO A 338 -13.79 10.18 11.63
C PRO A 338 -14.71 9.12 11.06
N GLU A 339 -15.96 9.48 10.77
CA GLU A 339 -16.89 8.58 10.09
C GLU A 339 -16.27 8.04 8.80
N LYS A 340 -16.48 6.74 8.56
CA LYS A 340 -16.00 6.09 7.34
C LYS A 340 -16.61 6.82 6.13
N ASN A 341 -15.78 7.17 5.15
CA ASN A 341 -16.17 7.93 3.96
C ASN A 341 -16.65 9.38 4.22
N ALA A 342 -16.31 9.97 5.38
CA ALA A 342 -16.51 11.40 5.59
C ALA A 342 -15.89 12.21 4.43
N LYS A 343 -16.62 13.21 3.94
CA LYS A 343 -16.13 14.09 2.85
C LYS A 343 -14.82 14.76 3.26
N ASP A 344 -14.86 15.34 4.46
CA ASP A 344 -13.75 16.05 5.06
C ASP A 344 -13.17 15.21 6.20
N PHE A 345 -11.88 14.93 6.10
CA PHE A 345 -11.09 14.33 7.18
C PHE A 345 -10.35 15.45 7.91
N PRO A 346 -10.07 15.30 9.22
CA PRO A 346 -9.16 16.20 9.91
C PRO A 346 -7.81 16.26 9.18
N GLU A 347 -7.23 17.46 9.04
CA GLU A 347 -6.02 17.68 8.23
C GLU A 347 -4.80 16.88 8.71
N ASN A 348 -4.76 16.56 10.00
CA ASN A 348 -3.72 15.71 10.58
C ASN A 348 -3.88 14.24 10.17
N ILE A 349 -5.06 13.76 9.78
CA ILE A 349 -5.25 12.39 9.32
C ILE A 349 -4.73 12.24 7.89
N VAL A 350 -3.63 11.52 7.75
CA VAL A 350 -2.92 11.32 6.48
C VAL A 350 -3.26 9.96 5.85
N LEU A 351 -3.70 8.98 6.64
CA LEU A 351 -4.09 7.65 6.17
C LEU A 351 -5.36 7.16 6.89
N ASP A 352 -6.26 6.55 6.11
CA ASP A 352 -7.35 5.70 6.56
C ASP A 352 -7.28 4.38 5.80
N LEU A 353 -6.94 3.29 6.49
CA LEU A 353 -6.68 1.98 5.90
C LEU A 353 -7.60 0.93 6.52
N ASP A 354 -8.35 0.21 5.68
CA ASP A 354 -9.26 -0.87 6.06
C ASP A 354 -8.74 -2.18 5.46
N TYR A 355 -8.35 -3.14 6.30
CA TYR A 355 -7.59 -4.33 5.90
C TYR A 355 -7.89 -5.53 6.80
N THR A 356 -7.65 -6.74 6.31
CA THR A 356 -7.74 -7.97 7.10
C THR A 356 -6.35 -8.46 7.46
N VAL A 357 -6.18 -8.83 8.72
CA VAL A 357 -5.00 -9.54 9.22
C VAL A 357 -5.35 -10.96 9.65
N LEU A 358 -4.38 -11.86 9.56
CA LEU A 358 -4.42 -13.16 10.19
C LEU A 358 -3.82 -13.09 11.59
N ILE A 359 -4.40 -13.85 12.52
CA ILE A 359 -3.99 -13.89 13.93
C ILE A 359 -4.17 -15.33 14.47
N PRO A 360 -3.27 -15.85 15.33
CA PRO A 360 -3.45 -17.16 15.95
C PRO A 360 -4.66 -17.18 16.89
N ARG A 361 -5.20 -18.39 17.06
CA ARG A 361 -6.25 -18.74 18.04
C ARG A 361 -5.69 -19.69 19.09
N ARG A 362 -6.33 -19.71 20.26
CA ARG A 362 -5.95 -20.61 21.37
C ARG A 362 -6.53 -22.02 21.25
#